data_AF-A0A2V8Q0P6-F1
#
_entry.id   AF-A0A2V8Q0P6-F1
#
_cell.length_a   1.000
_cell.length_b   1.000
_cell.length_c   1.000
_cell.angle_alpha   90.00
_cell.angle_beta   90.00
_cell.angle_gamma   90.00
#
_symmetry.space_group_name_H-M   'P 1'
#
loop_
_entity.id
_entity.type
_entity.pdbx_description
1 polymer ?
#
loop_
_entity_poly.entity_id
_entity_poly.type
_entity_poly.pdbx_seq_one_letter_code
_entity_poly.pdbx_strand_id
1 'polypeptide(L)'
;IEMDVSMAGGVYLNNDTLQIDYRSCEETFLPYYPRIDDARRISNQQEPIVCVPLNHFYGSRRLVTKQNLALAKARFSRSQKAAVRIRSGPARLDSGSAGLARVYEKLIAPAIKRKHFVSDTGRLNYPLMREMLVSIRQRAAESGLSKVPVVLTNHPKDIRDWAGLERFVSDVAEAEDLKFITLSELAEKLRSGDFQVKKSVPSA
;
A
#
# COMPACT_ATOMS: atom_id res chain seq x y z
N ILE A 1 -18.75 19.67 -6.33
CA ILE A 1 -18.80 18.20 -6.48
C ILE A 1 -18.01 17.63 -5.32
N GLU A 2 -18.69 17.04 -4.35
CA GLU A 2 -18.07 16.35 -3.22
C GLU A 2 -18.32 14.86 -3.44
N MET A 3 -17.27 14.04 -3.42
CA MET A 3 -17.35 12.59 -3.65
C MET A 3 -16.80 11.87 -2.42
N ASP A 4 -17.62 10.98 -1.86
CA ASP A 4 -17.24 9.99 -0.87
C ASP A 4 -17.13 8.63 -1.56
N VAL A 5 -16.02 7.92 -1.33
CA VAL A 5 -15.76 6.60 -1.93
C VAL A 5 -15.65 5.60 -0.79
N SER A 6 -16.80 5.26 -0.21
CA SER A 6 -16.94 4.11 0.68
C SER A 6 -17.66 3.00 -0.08
N MET A 7 -16.97 1.89 -0.34
CA MET A 7 -17.54 0.70 -0.98
C MET A 7 -18.46 -0.01 0.01
N ALA A 8 -19.70 0.46 0.15
CA ALA A 8 -20.78 -0.30 0.79
C ALA A 8 -21.11 -1.50 -0.09
N GLY A 9 -21.05 -2.74 0.40
CA GLY A 9 -21.30 -3.91 -0.46
C GLY A 9 -22.67 -3.88 -1.14
N GLY A 10 -22.69 -3.91 -2.48
CA GLY A 10 -23.91 -4.00 -3.29
C GLY A 10 -24.43 -2.67 -3.85
N VAL A 11 -25.44 -2.74 -4.72
CA VAL A 11 -26.10 -1.58 -5.36
C VAL A 11 -27.19 -0.95 -4.48
N TYR A 12 -27.46 -1.53 -3.31
CA TYR A 12 -28.43 -1.03 -2.33
C TYR A 12 -27.95 -1.43 -0.94
N LEU A 13 -27.87 -0.45 -0.04
CA LEU A 13 -27.66 -0.67 1.38
C LEU A 13 -28.55 0.29 2.15
N ASN A 14 -29.38 -0.24 3.03
CA ASN A 14 -30.23 0.56 3.89
C ASN A 14 -30.14 0.00 5.31
N ASN A 15 -29.33 0.66 6.14
CA ASN A 15 -29.21 0.35 7.56
C ASN A 15 -29.16 1.65 8.38
N ASP A 16 -29.11 1.52 9.71
CA ASP A 16 -29.14 2.65 10.65
C ASP A 16 -27.97 3.64 10.49
N THR A 17 -26.92 3.28 9.75
CA THR A 17 -25.69 4.08 9.59
C THR A 17 -25.43 4.55 8.16
N LEU A 18 -26.04 3.93 7.15
CA LEU A 18 -25.78 4.19 5.74
C LEU A 18 -27.00 3.85 4.89
N GLN A 19 -27.43 4.81 4.08
CA GLN A 19 -28.51 4.68 3.10
C GLN A 19 -27.95 5.00 1.71
N ILE A 20 -27.90 3.98 0.86
CA ILE A 20 -27.37 4.01 -0.49
C ILE A 20 -28.33 3.23 -1.39
N ASP A 21 -28.76 3.85 -2.49
CA ASP A 21 -29.59 3.20 -3.51
C ASP A 21 -29.12 3.58 -4.92
N TYR A 22 -28.43 2.66 -5.57
CA TYR A 22 -27.96 2.79 -6.95
C TYR A 22 -28.81 2.00 -7.95
N ARG A 23 -29.94 1.42 -7.53
CA ARG A 23 -30.77 0.54 -8.40
C ARG A 23 -31.33 1.25 -9.62
N SER A 24 -31.46 2.58 -9.57
CA SER A 24 -31.93 3.43 -10.66
C SER A 24 -30.84 4.31 -11.27
N CYS A 25 -29.57 4.14 -10.89
CA CYS A 25 -28.47 4.90 -11.48
C CYS A 25 -28.07 4.30 -12.85
N GLU A 26 -27.76 5.18 -13.80
CA GLU A 26 -27.13 4.79 -15.05
C GLU A 26 -25.76 4.11 -14.79
N GLU A 27 -25.42 3.12 -15.62
CA GLU A 27 -24.25 2.25 -15.40
C GLU A 27 -22.94 3.04 -15.29
N THR A 28 -22.81 4.12 -16.05
CA THR A 28 -21.62 5.00 -16.07
C THR A 28 -21.36 5.70 -14.74
N PHE A 29 -22.37 5.77 -13.86
CA PHE A 29 -22.28 6.39 -12.54
C PHE A 29 -22.31 5.38 -11.39
N LEU A 30 -22.36 4.07 -11.67
CA LEU A 30 -22.33 3.05 -10.62
C LEU A 30 -20.93 2.96 -9.98
N PRO A 31 -20.84 2.77 -8.65
CA PRO A 31 -19.57 2.50 -8.00
C PRO A 31 -18.98 1.19 -8.51
N TYR A 32 -17.65 1.14 -8.63
CA TYR A 32 -16.95 -0.08 -8.99
C TYR A 32 -17.07 -1.14 -7.87
N TYR A 33 -17.87 -2.19 -8.12
CA TYR A 33 -17.95 -3.35 -7.24
C TYR A 33 -17.29 -4.56 -7.91
N PRO A 34 -16.21 -5.13 -7.35
CA PRO A 34 -15.72 -6.42 -7.80
C PRO A 34 -16.69 -7.50 -7.29
N ARG A 35 -17.75 -7.77 -8.04
CA ARG A 35 -18.46 -9.05 -7.95
C ARG A 35 -17.56 -10.09 -8.63
N ILE A 36 -17.16 -11.14 -7.91
CA ILE A 36 -16.32 -12.20 -8.49
C ILE A 36 -17.01 -12.85 -9.69
N ASP A 37 -18.34 -12.93 -9.66
CA ASP A 37 -19.19 -13.54 -10.70
C ASP A 37 -19.67 -12.52 -11.75
N ASP A 38 -19.27 -11.25 -11.60
CA ASP A 38 -19.58 -10.14 -12.50
C ASP A 38 -18.36 -9.21 -12.57
N ALA A 39 -17.27 -9.80 -13.01
CA ALA A 39 -16.32 -9.08 -13.83
C ALA A 39 -16.99 -8.96 -15.20
N ARG A 40 -17.58 -7.80 -15.53
CA ARG A 40 -18.45 -7.49 -16.70
C ARG A 40 -17.99 -7.94 -18.11
N ARG A 41 -16.88 -8.67 -18.23
CA ARG A 41 -16.61 -9.63 -19.31
C ARG A 41 -15.89 -10.83 -18.69
N ILE A 42 -16.63 -11.90 -18.34
CA ILE A 42 -15.99 -13.21 -18.21
C ILE A 42 -15.39 -13.47 -19.59
N SER A 43 -14.06 -13.51 -19.67
CA SER A 43 -13.41 -13.87 -20.91
C SER A 43 -13.94 -15.24 -21.31
N ASN A 44 -14.47 -15.33 -22.54
CA ASN A 44 -14.83 -16.60 -23.15
C ASN A 44 -13.59 -17.40 -23.56
N GLN A 45 -12.40 -16.86 -23.30
CA GLN A 45 -11.12 -17.51 -23.49
C GLN A 45 -10.53 -17.90 -22.14
N GLN A 46 -9.77 -18.98 -22.13
CA GLN A 46 -9.00 -19.38 -20.96
C GLN A 46 -7.91 -18.34 -20.71
N GLU A 47 -8.11 -17.50 -19.71
CA GLU A 47 -7.11 -16.50 -19.31
C GLU A 47 -6.02 -17.18 -18.48
N PRO A 48 -4.73 -17.03 -18.85
CA PRO A 48 -3.65 -17.60 -18.07
C PRO A 48 -3.49 -16.84 -16.76
N ILE A 49 -3.75 -17.51 -15.64
CA ILE A 49 -3.50 -16.97 -14.30
C ILE A 49 -2.01 -17.08 -14.00
N VAL A 50 -1.33 -15.94 -13.90
CA VAL A 50 0.08 -15.87 -13.49
C VAL A 50 0.16 -15.27 -12.09
N CYS A 51 0.51 -16.09 -11.11
CA CYS A 51 0.73 -15.63 -9.73
C CYS A 51 2.12 -14.98 -9.63
N VAL A 52 2.17 -13.67 -9.41
CA VAL A 52 3.42 -12.94 -9.16
C VAL A 52 3.46 -12.47 -7.71
N PRO A 53 4.48 -12.85 -6.92
CA PRO A 53 4.58 -12.43 -5.53
C PRO A 53 4.77 -10.92 -5.42
N LEU A 54 4.16 -10.33 -4.40
CA LEU A 54 4.39 -8.93 -4.06
C LEU A 54 5.79 -8.73 -3.49
N ASN A 55 6.41 -7.62 -3.88
CA ASN A 55 7.72 -7.27 -3.33
C ASN A 55 7.61 -6.88 -1.84
N HIS A 56 8.59 -7.33 -1.07
CA HIS A 56 8.79 -6.91 0.32
C HIS A 56 10.24 -6.53 0.56
N PHE A 57 10.49 -5.70 1.57
CA PHE A 57 11.83 -5.29 1.96
C PHE A 57 11.90 -4.98 3.46
N TYR A 58 13.11 -4.82 3.97
CA TYR A 58 13.39 -4.43 5.34
C TYR A 58 13.86 -2.98 5.39
N GLY A 59 13.05 -2.09 5.96
CA GLY A 59 13.41 -0.68 6.10
C GLY A 59 14.41 -0.45 7.23
N SER A 60 15.28 0.56 7.08
CA SER A 60 16.25 0.91 8.11
C SER A 60 15.57 1.47 9.35
N ARG A 61 16.14 1.12 10.52
CA ARG A 61 15.62 1.52 11.83
C ARG A 61 15.41 3.04 11.93
N ARG A 62 16.37 3.83 11.42
CA ARG A 62 16.33 5.29 11.48
C ARG A 62 15.16 5.87 10.71
N LEU A 63 14.90 5.38 9.50
CA LEU A 63 13.80 5.89 8.67
C LEU A 63 12.44 5.44 9.19
N VAL A 64 12.34 4.20 9.67
CA VAL A 64 11.13 3.68 10.32
C VAL A 64 10.75 4.55 11.53
N THR A 65 11.71 4.86 12.40
CA THR A 65 11.46 5.71 13.57
C THR A 65 11.04 7.13 13.17
N LYS A 66 11.71 7.74 12.18
CA LYS A 66 11.31 9.06 11.66
C LYS A 66 9.88 9.06 11.10
N GLN A 67 9.52 8.05 10.32
CA GLN A 67 8.16 7.92 9.76
C GLN A 67 7.13 7.73 10.87
N ASN A 68 7.38 6.83 11.83
CA ASN A 68 6.48 6.60 12.96
C ASN A 68 6.28 7.87 13.81
N LEU A 69 7.36 8.64 14.05
CA LEU A 69 7.28 9.93 14.74
C LEU A 69 6.46 10.96 13.96
N ALA A 70 6.66 11.07 12.65
CA ALA A 70 5.87 11.96 11.80
C ALA A 70 4.38 11.59 11.81
N LEU A 71 4.06 10.29 11.72
CA LEU A 71 2.69 9.78 11.81
C LEU A 71 2.06 10.01 13.18
N ALA A 72 2.81 9.83 14.26
CA ALA A 72 2.35 10.12 15.62
C ALA A 72 2.04 11.62 15.77
N LYS A 73 2.95 12.51 15.34
CA LYS A 73 2.76 13.96 15.38
C LYS A 73 1.51 14.40 14.61
N ALA A 74 1.28 13.84 13.42
CA ALA A 74 0.10 14.13 12.61
C ALA A 74 -1.22 13.65 13.27
N ARG A 75 -1.18 12.55 14.02
CA ARG A 75 -2.33 12.07 14.80
C ARG A 75 -2.61 12.98 16.00
N PHE A 76 -1.58 13.36 16.75
CA PHE A 76 -1.73 14.25 17.90
C PHE A 76 -2.25 15.64 17.51
N SER A 77 -1.79 16.21 16.39
CA SER A 77 -2.30 17.48 15.89
C SER A 77 -3.76 17.41 15.42
N ARG A 78 -4.19 16.29 14.83
CA ARG A 78 -5.62 16.03 14.52
C ARG A 78 -6.46 15.87 15.77
N SER A 79 -5.98 15.13 16.78
CA SER A 79 -6.68 14.94 18.05
C SER A 79 -6.79 16.24 18.85
N GLN A 80 -5.80 17.14 18.81
CA GLN A 80 -5.92 18.47 19.39
C GLN A 80 -6.99 19.32 18.68
N LYS A 81 -7.08 19.27 17.35
CA LYS A 81 -8.15 19.97 16.61
C LYS A 81 -9.54 19.41 16.92
N ALA A 82 -9.67 18.10 17.17
CA ALA A 82 -10.93 17.48 17.60
C ALA A 82 -11.28 17.82 19.06
N ALA A 83 -10.29 17.87 19.96
CA ALA A 83 -10.48 18.20 21.37
C ALA A 83 -10.85 19.67 21.61
N VAL A 84 -10.47 20.59 20.73
CA VAL A 84 -10.92 22.01 20.79
C VAL A 84 -12.42 22.14 20.48
N ARG A 85 -13.03 21.17 19.79
CA ARG A 85 -14.46 21.19 19.42
C ARG A 85 -15.38 20.54 20.47
N ILE A 86 -14.83 19.86 21.47
CA ILE A 86 -15.58 19.16 22.53
C ILE A 86 -15.00 19.57 23.88
N ARG A 87 -15.32 20.78 24.35
CA ARG A 87 -15.08 21.20 25.74
C ARG A 87 -16.41 21.27 26.48
N SER A 88 -16.80 20.15 27.08
CA SER A 88 -17.68 20.13 28.27
C SER A 88 -17.70 18.72 28.87
N GLY A 89 -16.79 18.45 29.81
CA GLY A 89 -16.78 17.25 30.64
C GLY A 89 -15.51 17.16 31.49
N PRO A 90 -15.60 16.82 32.80
CA PRO A 90 -14.43 16.82 33.68
C PRO A 90 -13.51 15.64 33.35
N ALA A 91 -12.21 15.92 33.26
CA ALA A 91 -11.18 14.93 32.98
C ALA A 91 -10.97 14.02 34.20
N ARG A 92 -11.28 12.73 34.06
CA ARG A 92 -10.75 11.67 34.94
C ARG A 92 -9.30 11.39 34.54
N LEU A 93 -8.39 11.62 35.48
CA LEU A 93 -6.99 11.20 35.43
C LEU A 93 -6.92 9.73 35.85
N ASP A 94 -6.76 8.81 34.90
CA ASP A 94 -6.46 7.41 35.19
C ASP A 94 -5.13 6.95 34.57
N SER A 95 -4.21 6.60 35.47
CA SER A 95 -3.12 5.62 35.35
C SER A 95 -1.96 5.87 34.36
N GLY A 96 -0.83 6.35 34.92
CA GLY A 96 0.43 6.65 34.22
C GLY A 96 1.26 5.45 33.72
N SER A 97 0.78 4.21 33.82
CA SER A 97 1.53 3.00 33.41
C SER A 97 1.18 2.48 32.01
N ALA A 98 -0.05 2.69 31.53
CA ALA A 98 -0.50 2.21 30.20
C ALA A 98 0.03 3.06 29.02
N GLY A 99 0.41 4.31 29.29
CA GLY A 99 0.95 5.23 28.28
C GLY A 99 2.37 4.88 27.86
N LEU A 100 3.25 4.61 28.82
CA LEU A 100 4.66 4.29 28.58
C LEU A 100 4.84 2.93 27.88
N ALA A 101 4.06 1.92 28.26
CA ALA A 101 4.07 0.61 27.59
C ALA A 101 3.63 0.70 26.12
N ARG A 102 2.58 1.48 25.83
CA ARG A 102 2.13 1.76 24.44
C ARG A 102 3.14 2.58 23.64
N VAL A 103 3.84 3.51 24.28
CA VAL A 103 4.93 4.28 23.67
C VAL A 103 6.12 3.37 23.35
N TYR A 104 6.49 2.46 24.27
CA TYR A 104 7.55 1.48 24.08
C TYR A 104 7.23 0.49 22.95
N GLU A 105 6.04 -0.12 22.93
CA GLU A 105 5.63 -1.03 21.85
C GLU A 105 5.53 -0.35 20.47
N LYS A 106 5.11 0.92 20.41
CA LYS A 106 4.91 1.62 19.13
C LYS A 106 6.14 2.34 18.60
N LEU A 107 7.06 2.76 19.45
CA LEU A 107 8.24 3.53 19.06
C LEU A 107 9.55 2.75 19.21
N ILE A 108 9.69 1.94 20.25
CA ILE A 108 10.96 1.27 20.60
C ILE A 108 11.02 -0.13 19.99
N ALA A 109 9.97 -0.95 20.09
CA ALA A 109 9.97 -2.29 19.52
C ALA A 109 10.21 -2.34 17.99
N PRO A 110 9.64 -1.43 17.16
CA PRO A 110 9.92 -1.36 15.73
C PRO A 110 11.32 -0.80 15.40
N ALA A 111 11.98 -0.15 16.36
CA ALA A 111 13.34 0.35 16.19
C ALA A 111 14.39 -0.75 16.44
N ILE A 112 14.03 -1.84 17.12
CA ILE A 112 14.94 -2.96 17.44
C ILE A 112 14.90 -4.05 16.36
N LYS A 113 13.74 -4.35 15.78
CA LYS A 113 13.63 -5.28 14.64
C LYS A 113 13.54 -4.49 13.33
N ARG A 114 14.36 -4.81 12.32
CA ARG A 114 14.17 -4.27 10.96
C ARG A 114 12.70 -4.48 10.59
N LYS A 115 11.98 -3.41 10.24
CA LYS A 115 10.54 -3.52 9.98
C LYS A 115 10.34 -4.11 8.60
N HIS A 116 9.59 -5.20 8.54
CA HIS A 116 9.15 -5.81 7.30
C HIS A 116 8.09 -4.90 6.64
N PHE A 117 8.31 -4.52 5.39
CA PHE A 117 7.38 -3.74 4.59
C PHE A 117 6.98 -4.52 3.35
N VAL A 118 5.69 -4.52 3.05
CA VAL A 118 5.22 -4.72 1.69
C VAL A 118 5.52 -3.43 0.92
N SER A 119 5.95 -3.55 -0.32
CA SER A 119 6.18 -2.43 -1.23
C SER A 119 4.88 -1.77 -1.68
N ASP A 120 4.20 -1.11 -0.74
CA ASP A 120 3.00 -0.30 -0.96
C ASP A 120 3.37 1.18 -1.02
N THR A 121 3.45 1.75 -2.22
CA THR A 121 3.86 3.14 -2.42
C THR A 121 2.89 4.15 -1.82
N GLY A 122 1.64 3.77 -1.54
CA GLY A 122 0.69 4.64 -0.83
C GLY A 122 1.07 4.84 0.64
N ARG A 123 1.71 3.84 1.26
CA ARG A 123 2.02 3.83 2.69
C ARG A 123 3.47 4.20 3.02
N LEU A 124 4.33 4.27 2.01
CA LEU A 124 5.74 4.63 2.16
C LEU A 124 5.93 6.12 1.89
N ASN A 125 6.84 6.76 2.64
CA ASN A 125 7.33 8.08 2.28
C ASN A 125 8.55 7.95 1.35
N TYR A 126 8.93 9.05 0.71
CA TYR A 126 10.02 9.04 -0.27
C TYR A 126 11.33 8.38 0.20
N PRO A 127 11.85 8.64 1.43
CA PRO A 127 13.04 7.96 1.92
C PRO A 127 12.92 6.43 1.99
N LEU A 128 11.76 5.90 2.38
CA LEU A 128 11.55 4.45 2.40
C LEU A 128 11.36 3.86 1.00
N MET A 129 10.76 4.60 0.07
CA MET A 129 10.71 4.19 -1.33
C MET A 129 12.11 4.11 -1.95
N ARG A 130 13.04 4.99 -1.56
CA ARG A 130 14.45 4.90 -1.96
C ARG A 130 15.15 3.66 -1.39
N GLU A 131 14.93 3.33 -0.11
CA GLU A 131 15.47 2.09 0.48
C GLU A 131 14.91 0.83 -0.17
N MET A 132 13.62 0.85 -0.52
CA MET A 132 12.97 -0.20 -1.28
C MET A 132 13.68 -0.44 -2.62
N LEU A 133 14.00 0.62 -3.38
CA LEU A 133 14.75 0.49 -4.65
C LEU A 133 16.15 -0.07 -4.45
N VAL A 134 16.87 0.37 -3.41
CA VAL A 134 18.19 -0.19 -3.07
C VAL A 134 18.08 -1.69 -2.81
N SER A 135 17.09 -2.11 -2.03
CA SER A 135 16.85 -3.54 -1.75
C SER A 135 16.43 -4.34 -3.00
N ILE A 136 15.68 -3.73 -3.91
CA ILE A 136 15.31 -4.34 -5.20
C ILE A 136 16.57 -4.53 -6.05
N ARG A 137 17.39 -3.48 -6.23
CA ARG A 137 18.62 -3.53 -7.03
C ARG A 137 19.60 -4.56 -6.48
N GLN A 138 19.79 -4.60 -5.16
CA GLN A 138 20.66 -5.59 -4.52
C GLN A 138 20.20 -7.02 -4.83
N ARG A 139 18.91 -7.32 -4.60
CA ARG A 139 18.38 -8.66 -4.89
C ARG A 139 18.39 -9.01 -6.37
N ALA A 140 18.19 -8.01 -7.24
CA ALA A 140 18.29 -8.20 -8.68
C ALA A 140 19.73 -8.60 -9.07
N ALA A 141 20.74 -7.92 -8.54
CA ALA A 141 22.14 -8.27 -8.75
C ALA A 141 22.47 -9.67 -8.20
N GLU A 142 22.03 -9.99 -6.98
CA GLU A 142 22.23 -11.30 -6.34
C GLU A 142 21.52 -12.44 -7.10
N SER A 143 20.41 -12.14 -7.79
CA SER A 143 19.68 -13.13 -8.58
C SER A 143 20.47 -13.61 -9.80
N GLY A 144 21.42 -12.83 -10.31
CA GLY A 144 22.13 -13.09 -11.57
C GLY A 144 21.23 -13.15 -12.81
N LEU A 145 19.99 -12.65 -12.73
CA LEU A 145 19.08 -12.53 -13.86
C LEU A 145 19.30 -11.22 -14.59
N SER A 146 19.20 -11.24 -15.92
CA SER A 146 19.34 -10.03 -16.74
C SER A 146 18.18 -9.04 -16.58
N LYS A 147 16.99 -9.56 -16.26
CA LYS A 147 15.77 -8.78 -15.99
C LYS A 147 15.03 -9.41 -14.82
N VAL A 148 14.63 -8.59 -13.85
CA VAL A 148 13.89 -9.04 -12.67
C VAL A 148 12.58 -8.26 -12.58
N PRO A 149 11.42 -8.91 -12.79
CA PRO A 149 10.14 -8.25 -12.59
C PRO A 149 9.86 -8.03 -11.11
N VAL A 150 9.35 -6.85 -10.76
CA VAL A 150 9.00 -6.50 -9.38
C VAL A 150 7.60 -5.90 -9.36
N VAL A 151 6.71 -6.46 -8.54
CA VAL A 151 5.36 -5.92 -8.36
C VAL A 151 5.33 -5.04 -7.12
N LEU A 152 5.00 -3.77 -7.33
CA LEU A 152 4.70 -2.80 -6.29
C LEU A 152 3.18 -2.63 -6.18
N THR A 153 2.69 -2.44 -4.97
CA THR A 153 1.28 -2.13 -4.73
C THR A 153 1.11 -0.64 -4.52
N ASN A 154 -0.07 -0.13 -4.84
CA ASN A 154 -0.48 1.22 -4.51
C ASN A 154 -1.97 1.22 -4.19
N HIS A 155 -2.35 1.75 -3.03
CA HIS A 155 -3.74 2.00 -2.68
C HIS A 155 -3.98 3.50 -2.65
N PRO A 156 -4.67 4.10 -3.64
CA PRO A 156 -4.79 5.56 -3.74
C PRO A 156 -5.35 6.23 -2.49
N LYS A 157 -6.33 5.59 -1.83
CA LYS A 157 -6.91 6.05 -0.55
C LYS A 157 -5.91 6.13 0.62
N ASP A 158 -4.80 5.41 0.51
CA ASP A 158 -3.78 5.34 1.55
C ASP A 158 -2.60 6.28 1.30
N ILE A 159 -2.53 6.97 0.14
CA ILE A 159 -1.42 7.88 -0.20
C ILE A 159 -1.35 9.03 0.80
N ARG A 160 -0.23 9.11 1.53
CA ARG A 160 0.03 10.14 2.56
C ARG A 160 1.05 11.19 2.17
N ASP A 161 1.87 10.91 1.16
CA ASP A 161 3.01 11.73 0.74
C ASP A 161 3.03 11.85 -0.79
N TRP A 162 2.13 12.68 -1.33
CA TRP A 162 1.98 12.89 -2.78
C TRP A 162 3.25 13.42 -3.42
N ALA A 163 3.85 14.47 -2.84
CA ALA A 163 5.10 15.05 -3.34
C ALA A 163 6.25 14.01 -3.33
N GLY A 164 6.31 13.18 -2.28
CA GLY A 164 7.27 12.09 -2.23
C GLY A 164 7.02 11.01 -3.30
N LEU A 165 5.76 10.71 -3.61
CA LEU A 165 5.38 9.77 -4.66
C LEU A 165 5.71 10.30 -6.06
N GLU A 166 5.38 11.56 -6.35
CA GLU A 166 5.72 12.22 -7.62
C GLU A 166 7.24 12.22 -7.85
N ARG A 167 8.00 12.61 -6.82
CA ARG A 167 9.46 12.58 -6.87
C ARG A 167 9.98 11.16 -7.11
N PHE A 168 9.41 10.17 -6.43
CA PHE A 168 9.78 8.77 -6.65
C PHE A 168 9.53 8.33 -8.09
N VAL A 169 8.39 8.69 -8.68
CA VAL A 169 8.08 8.35 -10.07
C VAL A 169 9.06 9.03 -11.03
N SER A 170 9.42 10.29 -10.81
CA SER A 170 10.44 11.01 -11.59
C SER A 170 11.79 10.31 -11.53
N ASP A 171 12.27 10.00 -10.33
CA ASP A 171 13.54 9.30 -10.09
C ASP A 171 13.59 7.93 -10.81
N VAL A 172 12.46 7.20 -10.83
CA VAL A 172 12.38 5.89 -11.50
C VAL A 172 12.31 6.05 -13.02
N ALA A 173 11.60 7.07 -13.52
CA ALA A 173 11.50 7.34 -14.95
C ALA A 173 12.85 7.75 -15.56
N GLU A 174 13.72 8.41 -14.78
CA GLU A 174 15.06 8.82 -15.19
C GLU A 174 16.12 7.72 -15.01
N ALA A 175 15.80 6.63 -14.31
CA ALA A 175 16.77 5.56 -14.03
C ALA A 175 16.97 4.64 -15.25
N GLU A 176 18.22 4.51 -15.71
CA GLU A 176 18.58 3.67 -16.86
C GLU A 176 18.32 2.16 -16.63
N ASP A 177 18.36 1.72 -15.37
CA ASP A 177 18.23 0.32 -14.97
C ASP A 177 16.79 -0.09 -14.63
N LEU A 178 15.83 0.84 -14.67
CA LEU A 178 14.44 0.61 -14.28
C LEU A 178 13.48 0.91 -15.44
N LYS A 179 12.37 0.18 -15.49
CA LYS A 179 11.31 0.43 -16.46
C LYS A 179 9.94 0.11 -15.85
N PHE A 180 9.01 1.04 -15.97
CA PHE A 180 7.60 0.77 -15.68
C PHE A 180 7.01 -0.11 -16.79
N ILE A 181 6.32 -1.17 -16.37
CA ILE A 181 5.57 -2.08 -17.24
C ILE A 181 4.21 -2.35 -16.62
N THR A 182 3.24 -2.74 -17.45
CA THR A 182 1.92 -3.18 -17.00
C THR A 182 1.95 -4.63 -16.53
N LEU A 183 0.93 -5.06 -15.78
CA LEU A 183 0.76 -6.47 -15.40
C LEU A 183 0.53 -7.37 -16.63
N SER A 184 -0.06 -6.85 -17.70
CA SER A 184 -0.23 -7.58 -18.97
C SER A 184 1.10 -7.85 -19.65
N GLU A 185 1.96 -6.83 -19.78
CA GLU A 185 3.32 -7.00 -20.32
C GLU A 185 4.16 -7.96 -19.47
N LEU A 186 4.01 -7.91 -18.14
CA LEU A 186 4.66 -8.85 -17.23
C LEU A 186 4.22 -10.29 -17.51
N ALA A 187 2.91 -10.54 -17.62
CA ALA A 187 2.37 -11.86 -17.92
C ALA A 187 2.81 -12.37 -19.30
N GLU A 188 2.84 -11.51 -20.31
CA GLU A 188 3.38 -11.82 -21.64
C GLU A 188 4.85 -12.22 -21.58
N LYS A 189 5.70 -11.42 -20.92
CA LYS A 189 7.15 -11.68 -20.82
C LYS A 189 7.49 -12.91 -19.99
N LEU A 190 6.68 -13.24 -18.98
CA LEU A 190 6.82 -14.51 -18.24
C LEU A 190 6.45 -15.71 -19.13
N ARG A 191 5.42 -15.58 -19.97
CA ARG A 191 5.00 -16.65 -20.91
C ARG A 191 5.99 -16.85 -22.06
N SER A 192 6.51 -15.77 -22.64
CA SER A 192 7.49 -15.84 -23.72
C SER A 192 8.87 -16.34 -23.27
N GLY A 193 9.15 -16.33 -21.96
CA GLY A 193 10.45 -16.67 -21.39
C GLY A 193 11.42 -15.48 -21.33
N ASP A 194 11.00 -14.28 -21.77
CA ASP A 194 11.80 -13.05 -21.65
C ASP A 194 12.12 -12.70 -20.19
N PHE A 195 11.20 -13.04 -19.28
CA PHE A 195 11.45 -13.03 -17.84
C PHE A 195 11.65 -14.46 -17.34
N GLN A 196 12.88 -14.73 -16.90
CA GLN A 196 13.25 -16.03 -16.37
C GLN A 196 12.77 -16.18 -14.93
N VAL A 197 12.19 -17.35 -14.62
CA VAL A 197 11.81 -17.72 -13.26
C VAL A 197 12.79 -18.77 -12.74
N LYS A 198 13.65 -18.38 -11.80
CA LYS A 198 14.47 -19.35 -11.05
C LYS A 198 13.55 -20.09 -10.08
N LYS A 199 13.24 -21.34 -10.38
CA LYS A 199 12.64 -22.25 -9.39
C LYS A 199 13.70 -22.51 -8.32
N SER A 200 13.39 -22.23 -7.06
CA SER A 200 14.24 -22.68 -5.97
C SER A 200 14.33 -24.20 -6.06
N VAL A 201 15.55 -24.74 -6.20
CA VAL A 201 15.77 -26.17 -6.02
C VAL A 201 15.37 -26.48 -4.58
N PRO A 202 14.41 -27.39 -4.32
CA PRO A 202 14.10 -27.77 -2.95
C PRO A 202 15.40 -28.29 -2.33
N SER A 203 15.72 -27.80 -1.13
CA SER A 203 16.81 -28.34 -0.33
C SER A 203 16.51 -29.83 -0.15
N ALA A 204 17.43 -30.69 -0.62
CA ALA A 204 17.39 -32.12 -0.35
C ALA A 204 17.61 -32.38 1.15
#